data_AF-A0A940RDC8-F1
#
_entry.id   AF-A0A940RDC8-F1
#
_cell.length_a   1.000
_cell.length_b   1.000
_cell.length_c   1.000
_cell.angle_alpha   90.00
_cell.angle_beta   90.00
_cell.angle_gamma   90.00
#
_symmetry.space_group_name_H-M   'P 1'
#
loop_
_entity.id
_entity.type
_entity.pdbx_description
1 polymer ?
#
loop_
_entity_poly.entity_id
_entity_poly.type
_entity_poly.pdbx_seq_one_letter_code
_entity_poly.pdbx_strand_id
1 'polypeptide(L)' 'MNWNEFGVDELRETYEKESAKLKASLLSGTSWEELKEQRLKVTELAIALHKKINTSSNPAESTDRSEKRIAR' A
#
# COMPACT_ATOMS: atom_id res chain seq x y z
N MET A 1 1.00 -14.27 -4.74
CA MET A 1 0.34 -13.72 -5.94
C MET A 1 1.14 -12.51 -6.39
N ASN A 2 1.42 -12.32 -7.68
CA ASN A 2 2.24 -11.20 -8.16
C ASN A 2 1.35 -10.00 -8.54
N TRP A 3 1.13 -9.08 -7.61
CA TRP A 3 0.24 -7.93 -7.79
C TRP A 3 0.76 -6.87 -8.78
N ASN A 4 2.03 -6.94 -9.18
CA ASN A 4 2.65 -5.93 -10.05
C ASN A 4 2.12 -5.95 -11.49
N GLU A 5 1.54 -7.06 -11.94
CA GLU A 5 1.01 -7.26 -13.29
C GLU A 5 -0.35 -6.55 -13.50
N PHE A 6 -1.08 -6.27 -12.42
CA PHE A 6 -2.43 -5.70 -12.42
C PHE A 6 -2.42 -4.19 -12.61
N GLY A 7 -3.38 -3.61 -13.34
CA GLY A 7 -3.51 -2.16 -13.51
C GLY A 7 -3.70 -1.40 -12.18
N VAL A 8 -3.41 -0.10 -12.13
CA VAL A 8 -3.61 0.71 -10.90
C VAL A 8 -5.08 0.70 -10.47
N ASP A 9 -6.00 0.84 -11.42
CA ASP A 9 -7.44 0.86 -11.14
C ASP A 9 -7.93 -0.52 -10.68
N GLU A 10 -7.44 -1.59 -11.31
CA GLU A 10 -7.77 -2.97 -10.94
C GLU A 10 -7.26 -3.33 -9.53
N LEU A 11 -6.04 -2.88 -9.20
CA LEU A 11 -5.49 -3.00 -7.85
C LEU A 11 -6.32 -2.22 -6.82
N ARG A 12 -6.83 -1.04 -7.19
CA ARG A 12 -7.64 -0.19 -6.31
C ARG A 12 -8.99 -0.83 -6.02
N GLU A 13 -9.68 -1.30 -7.06
CA GLU A 13 -10.95 -2.00 -6.93
C GLU A 13 -10.78 -3.26 -6.05
N THR A 14 -9.73 -4.03 -6.31
CA THR A 14 -9.44 -5.25 -5.54
C THR A 14 -9.12 -4.92 -4.08
N TYR A 15 -8.32 -3.87 -3.83
CA TYR A 15 -8.02 -3.40 -2.47
C TYR A 15 -9.27 -2.96 -1.72
N GLU A 16 -10.14 -2.17 -2.34
CA GLU A 16 -11.38 -1.70 -1.73
C GLU A 16 -12.30 -2.85 -1.35
N LYS A 17 -12.45 -3.84 -2.25
CA LYS A 17 -13.25 -5.04 -2.02
C LYS A 17 -12.71 -5.89 -0.85
N GLU A 18 -11.42 -6.17 -0.84
CA GLU A 18 -10.81 -6.99 0.23
C GLU A 18 -10.76 -6.22 1.56
N SER A 19 -10.59 -4.90 1.53
CA SER A 19 -10.70 -4.02 2.71
C SER A 19 -12.11 -4.04 3.30
N ALA A 20 -13.14 -3.97 2.46
CA ALA A 20 -14.53 -4.06 2.90
C ALA A 20 -14.83 -5.42 3.57
N LYS A 21 -14.34 -6.51 2.98
CA LYS A 21 -14.45 -7.85 3.58
C LYS A 21 -13.74 -7.93 4.93
N LEU A 22 -12.50 -7.45 5.02
CA LEU A 22 -11.75 -7.45 6.28
C LEU A 22 -12.49 -6.66 7.36
N LYS A 23 -13.04 -5.49 7.03
CA LYS A 23 -13.86 -4.69 7.95
C LYS A 23 -15.09 -5.45 8.42
N ALA A 24 -15.80 -6.12 7.52
CA ALA A 24 -16.96 -6.94 7.88
C ALA A 24 -16.57 -8.09 8.83
N SER A 25 -15.50 -8.82 8.53
CA SER A 25 -14.98 -9.92 9.37
C SER A 25 -14.56 -9.43 10.78
N LEU A 26 -13.92 -8.26 10.86
CA LEU A 26 -13.56 -7.64 12.14
C LEU A 26 -14.80 -7.31 12.98
N LEU A 27 -15.88 -6.84 12.35
CA LEU A 27 -17.14 -6.51 13.03
C LEU A 27 -17.95 -7.75 13.42
N SER A 28 -17.81 -8.86 12.70
CA SER A 28 -18.47 -10.13 13.04
C SER A 28 -17.78 -10.90 14.16
N GLY A 29 -16.66 -10.41 14.70
CA GLY A 29 -15.92 -11.10 15.76
C GLY A 29 -15.23 -12.38 15.27
N THR A 30 -14.88 -12.44 13.99
CA THR A 30 -14.11 -13.55 13.39
C THR A 30 -12.78 -13.72 14.11
N SER A 31 -12.28 -14.97 14.21
CA SER A 31 -11.04 -15.26 14.93
C SER A 31 -9.83 -14.58 14.28
N TRP A 32 -8.79 -14.33 15.09
CA TRP A 32 -7.58 -13.70 14.58
C TRP A 32 -6.87 -14.57 13.53
N GLU A 33 -6.92 -15.88 13.71
CA GLU A 33 -6.34 -16.88 12.80
C GLU A 33 -6.95 -16.75 11.40
N GLU A 34 -8.27 -16.60 11.32
CA GLU A 34 -9.01 -16.42 10.06
C GLU A 34 -8.79 -15.02 9.45
N LEU A 35 -8.66 -13.99 10.29
CA LEU A 35 -8.40 -12.61 9.84
C LEU A 35 -6.97 -12.42 9.30
N LYS A 36 -6.02 -13.23 9.75
CA LYS A 36 -4.60 -13.08 9.43
C LYS A 36 -4.33 -13.11 7.92
N GLU A 37 -4.96 -14.04 7.21
CA GLU A 37 -4.81 -14.16 5.76
C GLU A 37 -5.44 -12.98 5.03
N GLN A 38 -6.64 -12.57 5.43
CA GLN A 38 -7.32 -11.40 4.86
C GLN A 38 -6.50 -10.12 5.07
N ARG A 39 -5.93 -9.94 6.26
CA ARG A 39 -5.07 -8.80 6.60
C ARG A 39 -3.78 -8.82 5.79
N LEU A 40 -3.16 -9.98 5.60
CA LEU A 40 -1.96 -10.12 4.78
C LEU A 40 -2.26 -9.67 3.34
N LYS A 41 -3.35 -10.17 2.77
CA LYS A 41 -3.76 -9.86 1.39
C LYS A 41 -4.05 -8.37 1.18
N VAL A 42 -4.77 -7.72 2.11
CA VAL A 42 -5.00 -6.27 2.08
C VAL A 42 -3.68 -5.48 2.17
N THR A 43 -2.73 -5.97 2.97
CA THR A 43 -1.41 -5.34 3.12
C THR A 43 -0.59 -5.45 1.84
N GLU A 44 -0.56 -6.61 1.20
CA GLU A 44 0.14 -6.80 -0.08
C GLU A 44 -0.41 -5.88 -1.18
N LEU A 45 -1.74 -5.78 -1.27
CA LEU A 45 -2.43 -4.89 -2.22
C LEU A 45 -2.08 -3.41 -1.97
N ALA A 46 -2.07 -2.99 -0.70
CA ALA A 46 -1.68 -1.62 -0.33
C ALA A 46 -0.23 -1.31 -0.72
N ILE A 47 0.69 -2.26 -0.49
CA ILE A 47 2.09 -2.12 -0.88
C ILE A 47 2.22 -2.02 -2.40
N ALA A 48 1.52 -2.87 -3.15
CA ALA A 48 1.53 -2.85 -4.61
C ALA A 48 0.99 -1.51 -5.16
N LEU A 49 -0.14 -1.04 -4.64
CA LEU A 49 -0.71 0.27 -4.98
C LEU A 49 0.26 1.40 -4.69
N HIS A 50 0.82 1.45 -3.48
CA HIS A 50 1.77 2.49 -3.09
C HIS A 50 3.00 2.48 -4.00
N LYS A 51 3.57 1.31 -4.27
CA LYS A 51 4.71 1.18 -5.19
C LYS A 51 4.38 1.69 -6.57
N LYS A 52 3.19 1.39 -7.09
CA LYS A 52 2.77 1.74 -8.45
C LYS A 52 2.36 3.21 -8.62
N ILE A 53 1.80 3.83 -7.58
CA ILE A 53 1.46 5.25 -7.56
C ILE A 53 2.73 6.10 -7.35
N ASN A 54 3.61 5.67 -6.46
CA ASN A 54 4.80 6.45 -6.08
C ASN A 54 6.07 6.08 -6.85
N THR A 55 6.00 5.27 -7.90
CA THR A 55 7.18 4.92 -8.72
C THR A 55 7.86 6.15 -9.34
N SER A 56 7.13 7.25 -9.51
CA SER A 56 7.64 8.52 -10.06
C SER A 56 8.02 9.57 -9.00
N SER A 57 7.80 9.30 -7.71
CA SER A 57 8.01 10.28 -6.65
C SER A 57 8.70 9.61 -5.46
N ASN A 58 10.02 9.51 -5.53
CA ASN A 58 10.87 9.29 -4.37
C ASN A 58 11.05 10.63 -3.63
N PRO A 59 10.34 10.91 -2.53
CA PRO A 59 10.57 12.14 -1.76
C PRO A 59 11.99 12.21 -1.17
N ALA A 60 12.69 11.08 -1.04
CA ALA A 60 14.09 11.01 -0.63
C ALA A 60 15.10 11.36 -1.75
N GLU A 61 14.65 11.39 -3.01
CA GLU A 61 15.45 11.79 -4.17
C GLU A 61 15.31 13.29 -4.49
N SER A 62 14.51 14.01 -3.68
CA SER A 62 14.48 15.48 -3.68
C SER A 62 15.87 16.02 -3.35
N THR A 63 16.64 16.32 -4.39
CA THR A 63 17.93 17.02 -4.37
C THR A 63 17.78 18.49 -3.97
N ASP A 64 16.91 18.80 -3.01
CA ASP A 64 16.94 20.08 -2.30
C ASP A 64 18.08 20.05 -1.27
N ARG A 65 19.29 19.83 -1.79
CA ARG A 65 20.54 20.16 -1.12
C ARG A 65 20.90 21.58 -1.56
N SER A 66 19.96 22.50 -1.40
CA SER A 66 20.19 23.93 -1.61
C SER A 66 21.14 24.44 -0.53
N GLU A 67 22.43 24.35 -0.85
CA GLU A 67 23.45 25.33 -0.50
C GLU A 67 23.23 26.13 0.80
N LYS A 68 23.49 25.50 1.94
CA LYS A 68 24.19 26.22 3.01
C LYS A 68 25.64 25.77 3.03
N ARG A 69 26.38 26.18 1.98
CA ARG A 69 27.84 26.37 2.10
C ARG A 69 28.02 27.51 3.09
N ILE A 70 28.07 27.20 4.39
CA ILE A 70 28.53 28.14 5.40
C ILE A 70 30.03 28.33 5.12
N ALA A 71 30.35 29.40 4.42
CA ALA A 71 31.70 29.89 4.26
C ALA A 71 32.04 30.79 5.45
N ARG A 72 32.90 30.29 6.34
CA ARG A 72 33.94 30.93 7.15
C ARG A 72 34.05 30.30 8.53
#